data_AF-A0AAD7Q187-F1
#
_entry.id   AF-A0AAD7Q187-F1
#
_cell.length_a   1.000
_cell.length_b   1.000
_cell.length_c   1.000
_cell.angle_alpha   90.00
_cell.angle_beta   90.00
_cell.angle_gamma   90.00
#
_symmetry.space_group_name_H-M   'P 1'
#
loop_
_entity.id
_entity.type
_entity.pdbx_description
1 polymer ?
#
loop_
_entity_poly.entity_id
_entity_poly.type
_entity_poly.pdbx_seq_one_letter_code
_entity_poly.pdbx_strand_id
1 'polypeptide(L)'
;MISKILINYAHNSLQGPVRNPRVVKGSFLYLELPKKQRVIVEAIVSLLPTQSRKTPVPMAFLSSLLKAAIASSASSSCKSDLERRIGLLLDQANLEDILIPENSHGNKHSTIYDTDSIFRIFSVFLNLYEDNHMQDESEMVYDFDSPGSPKQTSILKSSKLLDNYLAEVALDSNLMPSKFTALAELLPNHARLVSDGLYRAVDIFLKVHPNIKDYECYWLCKTIDCQKLSQDACSHAAQNERLPVQVLYFEQIRLRNAMNGGPNQFFFCAINGQFPQRSGSGAGSDAISPRDNYASVRRDNRELKLEVARMRMRLTDLEKDRVSMKQELD
;
A
#
# COMPACT_ATOMS: atom_id res chain seq x y z
N MET A 1 25.08 10.04 -18.74
CA MET A 1 26.55 9.99 -18.53
C MET A 1 26.91 10.40 -17.10
N ILE A 2 26.45 11.56 -16.62
CA ILE A 2 26.75 12.10 -15.27
C ILE A 2 26.34 11.15 -14.13
N SER A 3 25.12 10.60 -14.14
CA SER A 3 24.66 9.70 -13.07
C SER A 3 25.52 8.44 -12.92
N LYS A 4 26.03 7.88 -14.02
CA LYS A 4 26.93 6.71 -13.98
C LYS A 4 28.27 7.06 -13.33
N ILE A 5 28.81 8.23 -13.64
CA ILE A 5 30.06 8.73 -13.05
C ILE A 5 29.87 8.95 -11.54
N LEU A 6 28.76 9.57 -11.15
CA LEU A 6 28.44 9.84 -9.75
C LEU A 6 28.24 8.54 -8.95
N ILE A 7 27.53 7.55 -9.51
CA ILE A 7 27.36 6.23 -8.89
C ILE A 7 28.72 5.55 -8.70
N ASN A 8 29.57 5.55 -9.72
CA ASN A 8 30.91 4.97 -9.63
C ASN A 8 31.78 5.68 -8.58
N TYR A 9 31.73 7.01 -8.54
CA TYR A 9 32.43 7.79 -7.52
C TYR A 9 31.94 7.45 -6.11
N ALA A 10 30.63 7.35 -5.92
CA ALA A 10 30.02 6.99 -4.64
C ALA A 10 30.46 5.60 -4.17
N HIS A 11 30.47 4.60 -5.05
CA HIS A 11 30.97 3.25 -4.72
C HIS A 11 32.42 3.30 -4.23
N ASN A 12 33.31 3.99 -4.96
CA ASN A 12 34.72 4.08 -4.58
C ASN A 12 34.96 4.90 -3.30
N SER A 13 34.13 5.92 -3.06
CA SER A 13 34.34 6.87 -1.95
C SER A 13 33.69 6.42 -0.64
N LEU A 14 32.59 5.66 -0.71
CA LEU A 14 31.85 5.17 0.45
C LEU A 14 32.28 3.76 0.89
N GLN A 15 32.93 2.97 0.02
CA GLN A 15 33.51 1.66 0.35
C GLN A 15 34.96 1.76 0.87
N GLY A 16 35.25 2.69 1.79
CA GLY A 16 36.58 2.85 2.41
C GLY A 16 37.22 1.52 2.85
N PRO A 17 38.56 1.45 2.84
CA PRO A 17 39.32 0.29 2.39
C PRO A 17 38.99 -1.00 3.15
N VAL A 18 38.49 -1.99 2.42
CA VAL A 18 38.48 -3.38 2.86
C VAL A 18 39.94 -3.88 2.88
N ARG A 19 40.65 -3.76 4.01
CA ARG A 19 41.74 -4.69 4.41
C ARG A 19 42.37 -4.38 5.78
N ASN A 20 42.43 -5.44 6.60
CA ASN A 20 43.27 -5.69 7.79
C ASN A 20 42.92 -4.99 9.13
N PRO A 21 42.42 -5.75 10.13
CA PRO A 21 42.31 -5.29 11.52
C PRO A 21 43.64 -5.49 12.26
N ARG A 22 44.72 -4.83 11.80
CA ARG A 22 45.96 -4.75 12.58
C ARG A 22 46.51 -3.34 12.58
N VAL A 23 46.27 -2.70 13.73
CA VAL A 23 47.08 -1.64 14.35
C VAL A 23 47.20 -0.33 13.58
N VAL A 24 46.38 0.67 13.92
CA VAL A 24 46.90 2.03 14.22
C VAL A 24 46.06 2.65 15.34
N LYS A 25 46.77 3.01 16.42
CA LYS A 25 46.32 3.75 17.59
C LYS A 25 46.09 5.20 17.17
N GLY A 26 44.84 5.69 17.17
CA GLY A 26 44.55 7.07 16.79
C GLY A 26 43.09 7.46 17.02
N SER A 27 42.77 7.94 18.23
CA SER A 27 41.42 8.38 18.65
C SER A 27 40.85 9.55 17.83
N PHE A 28 41.65 10.20 16.98
CA PHE A 28 41.25 11.35 16.16
C PHE A 28 40.66 10.94 14.79
N LEU A 29 41.15 9.85 14.20
CA LEU A 29 40.71 9.37 12.88
C LEU A 29 39.27 8.79 12.90
N TYR A 30 38.82 8.32 14.07
CA TYR A 30 37.51 7.71 14.25
C TYR A 30 36.35 8.73 14.23
N LEU A 31 36.62 10.01 14.58
CA LEU A 31 35.64 11.10 14.49
C LEU A 31 35.68 11.85 13.15
N GLU A 32 36.80 11.83 12.43
CA GLU A 32 36.91 12.48 11.12
C GLU A 32 36.29 11.65 9.99
N LEU A 33 36.37 10.32 10.06
CA LEU A 33 35.82 9.44 9.03
C LEU A 33 34.30 9.62 8.84
N PRO A 34 33.46 9.65 9.89
CA PRO A 34 32.02 9.85 9.75
C PRO A 34 31.67 11.25 9.24
N LYS A 35 32.41 12.28 9.67
CA LYS A 35 32.21 13.67 9.21
C LYS A 35 32.57 13.82 7.73
N LYS A 36 33.67 13.22 7.29
CA LYS A 36 34.07 13.20 5.88
C LYS A 36 33.07 12.44 5.03
N GLN A 37 32.60 11.28 5.51
CA GLN A 37 31.59 10.48 4.83
C GLN A 37 30.26 11.24 4.70
N ARG A 38 29.83 11.94 5.75
CA ARG A 38 28.66 12.82 5.72
C ARG A 38 28.75 13.86 4.60
N VAL A 39 29.85 14.61 4.52
CA VAL A 39 30.06 15.63 3.48
C VAL A 39 30.00 15.01 2.08
N ILE A 40 30.62 13.83 1.90
CA ILE A 40 30.59 13.12 0.62
C ILE A 40 29.16 12.71 0.25
N VAL A 41 28.40 12.12 1.19
CA VAL A 41 27.01 11.71 0.95
C VAL A 41 26.14 12.92 0.61
N GLU A 42 26.20 13.99 1.40
CA GLU A 42 25.42 15.22 1.15
C GLU A 42 25.77 15.84 -0.21
N ALA A 43 27.05 15.88 -0.57
CA ALA A 43 27.50 16.34 -1.89
C ALA A 43 26.96 15.46 -3.02
N ILE A 44 27.04 14.13 -2.90
CA ILE A 44 26.50 13.20 -3.90
C ILE A 44 25.00 13.42 -4.08
N VAL A 45 24.24 13.53 -2.98
CA VAL A 45 22.79 13.77 -3.02
C VAL A 45 22.47 15.08 -3.74
N SER A 46 23.21 16.16 -3.45
CA SER A 46 23.03 17.47 -4.12
C SER A 46 23.31 17.44 -5.62
N LEU A 47 24.12 16.49 -6.10
CA LEU A 47 24.49 16.32 -7.51
C LEU A 47 23.60 15.32 -8.24
N LEU A 48 22.66 14.66 -7.56
CA LEU A 48 21.73 13.75 -8.21
C LEU A 48 20.82 14.51 -9.19
N PRO A 49 20.46 13.90 -10.34
CA PRO A 49 19.50 14.49 -11.28
C PRO A 49 18.18 14.89 -10.60
N THR A 50 17.39 15.72 -11.29
CA THR A 50 16.07 16.13 -10.80
C THR A 50 15.20 14.93 -10.43
N GLN A 51 14.41 15.09 -9.38
CA GLN A 51 13.57 14.02 -8.86
C GLN A 51 12.47 13.68 -9.86
N SER A 52 12.50 12.47 -10.42
CA SER A 52 11.53 11.99 -11.41
C SER A 52 11.43 10.48 -11.37
N ARG A 53 10.24 9.93 -11.67
CA ARG A 53 10.02 8.48 -11.83
C ARG A 53 10.85 7.88 -12.98
N LYS A 54 11.26 8.71 -13.96
CA LYS A 54 12.12 8.31 -15.09
C LYS A 54 13.60 8.58 -14.84
N THR A 55 14.01 8.69 -13.57
CA THR A 55 15.41 8.93 -13.21
C THR A 55 16.31 7.80 -13.70
N PRO A 56 17.52 8.11 -14.22
CA PRO A 56 18.50 7.09 -14.56
C PRO A 56 19.20 6.47 -13.34
N VAL A 57 18.86 6.92 -12.12
CA VAL A 57 19.47 6.47 -10.87
C VAL A 57 18.73 5.22 -10.35
N PRO A 58 19.41 4.07 -10.19
CA PRO A 58 18.77 2.84 -9.71
C PRO A 58 18.25 2.94 -8.27
N MET A 59 17.14 2.24 -7.98
CA MET A 59 16.55 2.13 -6.64
C MET A 59 17.55 1.64 -5.58
N ALA A 60 18.29 0.56 -5.87
CA ALA A 60 19.31 0.02 -4.96
C ALA A 60 20.41 1.03 -4.61
N PHE A 61 20.75 1.93 -5.54
CA PHE A 61 21.73 2.99 -5.28
C PHE A 61 21.18 4.04 -4.32
N LEU A 62 19.93 4.48 -4.52
CA LEU A 62 19.26 5.41 -3.60
C LEU A 62 19.11 4.81 -2.20
N SER A 63 18.71 3.53 -2.12
CA SER A 63 18.66 2.79 -0.86
C SER A 63 20.02 2.76 -0.16
N SER A 64 21.08 2.37 -0.88
CA SER A 64 22.44 2.33 -0.33
C SER A 64 22.91 3.71 0.15
N LEU A 65 22.54 4.77 -0.57
CA LEU A 65 22.88 6.14 -0.21
C LEU A 65 22.10 6.61 1.03
N LEU A 66 20.84 6.22 1.20
CA LEU A 66 20.07 6.49 2.42
C LEU A 66 20.67 5.77 3.63
N LYS A 67 21.03 4.49 3.49
CA LYS A 67 21.72 3.72 4.54
C LYS A 67 23.04 4.41 4.93
N ALA A 68 23.82 4.88 3.96
CA ALA A 68 25.04 5.64 4.21
C ALA A 68 24.78 7.01 4.86
N ALA A 69 23.70 7.71 4.47
CA ALA A 69 23.29 8.98 5.05
C ALA A 69 22.92 8.83 6.55
N ILE A 70 22.20 7.76 6.89
CA ILE A 70 21.83 7.43 8.27
C ILE A 70 23.07 7.06 9.08
N ALA A 71 23.92 6.17 8.57
CA ALA A 71 25.15 5.75 9.24
C ALA A 71 26.14 6.91 9.49
N SER A 72 26.20 7.88 8.57
CA SER A 72 27.04 9.08 8.71
C SER A 72 26.36 10.25 9.43
N SER A 73 25.13 10.08 9.91
CA SER A 73 24.35 11.14 10.56
C SER A 73 24.26 12.42 9.70
N ALA A 74 23.96 12.23 8.42
CA ALA A 74 23.73 13.32 7.47
C ALA A 74 22.53 14.20 7.86
N SER A 75 22.46 15.39 7.26
CA SER A 75 21.39 16.35 7.52
C SER A 75 19.99 15.75 7.30
N SER A 76 19.00 16.28 8.03
CA SER A 76 17.59 15.89 7.83
C SER A 76 17.15 16.14 6.39
N SER A 77 17.56 17.27 5.78
CA SER A 77 17.26 17.59 4.38
C SER A 77 17.81 16.56 3.40
N CYS A 78 19.03 16.06 3.63
CA CYS A 78 19.64 15.01 2.81
C CYS A 78 18.86 13.70 2.90
N LYS A 79 18.50 13.27 4.12
CA LYS A 79 17.69 12.07 4.33
C LYS A 79 16.30 12.19 3.71
N SER A 80 15.62 13.32 3.91
CA SER A 80 14.29 13.56 3.33
C SER A 80 14.30 13.64 1.80
N ASP A 81 15.36 14.18 1.17
CA ASP A 81 15.52 14.16 -0.29
C ASP A 81 15.63 12.72 -0.81
N LEU A 82 16.42 11.88 -0.13
CA LEU A 82 16.56 10.46 -0.47
C LEU A 82 15.26 9.68 -0.26
N GLU A 83 14.58 9.87 0.87
CA GLU A 83 13.27 9.26 1.14
C GLU A 83 12.24 9.64 0.06
N ARG A 84 12.22 10.91 -0.38
CA ARG A 84 11.33 11.37 -1.45
C ARG A 84 11.65 10.69 -2.78
N ARG A 85 12.93 10.57 -3.12
CA ARG A 85 13.40 9.89 -4.34
C ARG A 85 13.09 8.39 -4.33
N ILE A 86 13.23 7.74 -3.18
CA ILE A 86 12.86 6.33 -3.00
C ILE A 86 11.35 6.15 -3.14
N GLY A 87 10.54 7.01 -2.51
CA GLY A 87 9.07 6.98 -2.63
C GLY A 87 8.58 7.09 -4.09
N LEU A 88 9.32 7.78 -4.97
CA LEU A 88 9.02 7.88 -6.40
C LEU A 88 9.23 6.55 -7.17
N LEU A 89 10.10 5.66 -6.69
CA LEU A 89 10.50 4.42 -7.34
C LEU A 89 10.10 3.16 -6.56
N LEU A 90 9.18 3.31 -5.61
CA LEU A 90 8.85 2.24 -4.66
C LEU A 90 8.27 0.99 -5.34
N ASP A 91 7.66 1.14 -6.52
CA ASP A 91 7.17 0.05 -7.37
C ASP A 91 8.28 -0.82 -8.00
N GLN A 92 9.53 -0.33 -7.96
CA GLN A 92 10.74 -1.00 -8.43
C GLN A 92 11.59 -1.56 -7.29
N ALA A 93 11.22 -1.30 -6.04
CA ALA A 93 11.95 -1.71 -4.87
C ALA A 93 11.70 -3.18 -4.54
N ASN A 94 12.74 -3.84 -4.04
CA ASN A 94 12.62 -5.12 -3.34
C ASN A 94 12.74 -4.91 -1.82
N LEU A 95 12.58 -6.00 -1.06
CA LEU A 95 12.64 -5.94 0.40
C LEU A 95 13.97 -5.39 0.92
N GLU A 96 15.10 -5.87 0.38
CA GLU A 96 16.44 -5.42 0.79
C GLU A 96 16.66 -3.91 0.62
N ASP A 97 16.03 -3.31 -0.40
CA ASP A 97 16.13 -1.88 -0.66
C ASP A 97 15.45 -1.03 0.44
N ILE A 98 14.49 -1.59 1.17
CA ILE A 98 13.76 -0.88 2.25
C ILE A 98 14.11 -1.38 3.65
N LEU A 99 15.00 -2.37 3.79
CA LEU A 99 15.58 -2.73 5.08
C LEU A 99 16.66 -1.71 5.46
N ILE A 100 16.22 -0.60 6.05
CA ILE A 100 17.05 0.52 6.50
C ILE A 100 17.42 0.29 7.97
N PRO A 101 18.71 0.11 8.30
CA PRO A 101 19.12 -0.15 9.68
C PRO A 101 18.96 1.10 10.54
N GLU A 102 18.53 0.91 11.79
CA GLU A 102 18.48 1.96 12.80
C GLU A 102 19.90 2.36 13.23
N ASN A 103 20.15 3.66 13.45
CA ASN A 103 21.45 4.11 13.95
C ASN A 103 21.48 4.01 15.48
N SER A 104 21.65 2.79 15.99
CA SER A 104 21.49 2.48 17.42
C SER A 104 22.55 3.07 18.35
N HIS A 105 23.60 3.71 17.83
CA HIS A 105 24.73 4.25 18.62
C HIS A 105 25.27 3.28 19.70
N GLY A 106 25.16 1.96 19.47
CA GLY A 106 25.59 0.92 20.40
C GLY A 106 24.58 0.51 21.49
N ASN A 107 23.33 1.00 21.43
CA ASN A 107 22.26 0.58 22.32
C ASN A 107 21.68 -0.77 21.86
N LYS A 108 21.84 -1.82 22.67
CA LYS A 108 21.30 -3.17 22.39
C LYS A 108 19.78 -3.27 22.52
N HIS A 109 19.12 -2.25 23.08
CA HIS A 109 17.67 -2.19 23.25
C HIS A 109 16.97 -1.33 22.18
N SER A 110 17.68 -0.90 21.13
CA SER A 110 17.03 -0.23 20.01
C SER A 110 16.37 -1.24 19.07
N THR A 111 15.45 -0.75 18.25
CA THR A 111 14.98 -1.48 17.08
C THR A 111 16.14 -1.75 16.12
N ILE A 112 15.98 -2.79 15.29
CA ILE A 112 16.96 -3.19 14.26
C ILE A 112 16.84 -2.27 13.04
N TYR A 113 15.61 -1.88 12.70
CA TYR A 113 15.28 -1.11 11.49
C TYR A 113 14.66 0.25 11.83
N ASP A 114 14.97 1.26 11.00
CA ASP A 114 14.36 2.59 11.05
C ASP A 114 12.98 2.56 10.36
N THR A 115 11.96 2.27 11.15
CA THR A 115 10.56 2.25 10.69
C THR A 115 10.04 3.63 10.29
N ASP A 116 10.62 4.70 10.82
CA ASP A 116 10.12 6.06 10.63
C ASP A 116 10.50 6.55 9.22
N SER A 117 11.70 6.20 8.73
CA SER A 117 12.08 6.39 7.33
C SER A 117 11.14 5.64 6.37
N ILE A 118 10.77 4.41 6.69
CA ILE A 118 9.86 3.62 5.83
C ILE A 118 8.46 4.21 5.81
N PHE A 119 7.94 4.64 6.97
CA PHE A 119 6.68 5.35 7.04
C PHE A 119 6.68 6.60 6.14
N ARG A 120 7.74 7.42 6.19
CA ARG A 120 7.88 8.62 5.34
C ARG A 120 7.97 8.28 3.85
N ILE A 121 8.74 7.26 3.48
CA ILE A 121 8.88 6.79 2.09
C ILE A 121 7.52 6.40 1.50
N PHE A 122 6.77 5.56 2.23
CA PHE A 122 5.44 5.14 1.80
C PHE A 122 4.43 6.29 1.78
N SER A 123 4.51 7.21 2.74
CA SER A 123 3.69 8.43 2.74
C SER A 123 3.94 9.27 1.48
N VAL A 124 5.21 9.44 1.07
CA VAL A 124 5.53 10.12 -0.20
C VAL A 124 4.93 9.37 -1.38
N PHE A 125 5.09 8.05 -1.44
CA PHE A 125 4.53 7.24 -2.52
C PHE A 125 3.01 7.41 -2.65
N LEU A 126 2.29 7.38 -1.52
CA LEU A 126 0.84 7.49 -1.47
C LEU A 126 0.35 8.90 -1.83
N ASN A 127 0.97 9.95 -1.31
CA ASN A 127 0.60 11.33 -1.67
C ASN A 127 0.72 11.55 -3.18
N LEU A 128 1.80 11.04 -3.79
CA LEU A 128 1.97 11.11 -5.23
C LEU A 128 0.99 10.22 -5.99
N TYR A 129 0.55 9.11 -5.41
CA TYR A 129 -0.45 8.24 -6.04
C TYR A 129 -1.82 8.94 -6.09
N GLU A 130 -2.23 9.60 -5.01
CA GLU A 130 -3.50 10.33 -4.92
C GLU A 130 -3.50 11.61 -5.79
N ASP A 131 -2.43 12.41 -5.78
CA ASP A 131 -2.33 13.64 -6.61
C ASP A 131 -2.51 13.36 -8.11
N ASN A 132 -1.99 12.22 -8.59
CA ASN A 132 -2.10 11.80 -9.99
C ASN A 132 -3.43 11.12 -10.32
N HIS A 133 -4.27 10.78 -9.33
CA HIS A 133 -5.63 10.28 -9.54
C HIS A 133 -6.59 11.44 -9.79
N MET A 134 -6.50 12.50 -8.98
CA MET A 134 -7.35 13.69 -9.11
C MET A 134 -7.16 14.45 -10.44
N GLN A 135 -5.99 14.32 -11.06
CA GLN A 135 -5.67 14.99 -12.33
C GLN A 135 -6.20 14.22 -13.56
N ASP A 136 -6.45 12.91 -13.44
CA ASP A 136 -6.95 12.03 -14.51
C ASP A 136 -8.50 12.01 -14.55
N GLU A 137 -9.19 12.39 -13.47
CA GLU A 137 -10.67 12.40 -13.42
C GLU A 137 -11.32 13.35 -14.43
N SER A 138 -10.59 14.37 -14.92
CA SER A 138 -11.09 15.31 -15.95
C SER A 138 -11.04 14.74 -17.39
N GLU A 139 -10.40 13.59 -17.61
CA GLU A 139 -10.21 12.98 -18.94
C GLU A 139 -10.70 11.51 -18.96
N MET A 140 -11.78 11.19 -18.23
CA MET A 140 -12.28 9.82 -18.12
C MET A 140 -13.22 9.44 -19.28
N VAL A 141 -12.63 9.18 -20.45
CA VAL A 141 -13.20 8.32 -21.50
C VAL A 141 -12.35 7.07 -21.68
N TYR A 142 -11.87 6.41 -20.62
CA TYR A 142 -11.24 5.10 -20.77
C TYR A 142 -11.59 4.14 -19.62
N ASP A 143 -12.45 3.19 -19.96
CA ASP A 143 -12.44 1.77 -19.59
C ASP A 143 -11.84 1.39 -18.22
N PHE A 144 -12.72 1.35 -17.21
CA PHE A 144 -12.44 0.78 -15.88
C PHE A 144 -12.13 -0.74 -15.91
N ASP A 145 -12.36 -1.41 -17.05
CA ASP A 145 -12.19 -2.87 -17.21
C ASP A 145 -10.85 -3.29 -17.83
N SER A 146 -9.87 -2.39 -18.00
CA SER A 146 -8.53 -2.80 -18.47
C SER A 146 -7.70 -3.41 -17.32
N PRO A 147 -7.25 -4.68 -17.40
CA PRO A 147 -6.39 -5.27 -16.39
C PRO A 147 -5.05 -4.54 -16.36
N GLY A 148 -4.88 -3.68 -15.35
CA GLY A 148 -3.59 -3.13 -14.96
C GLY A 148 -3.20 -1.85 -15.70
N SER A 149 -3.85 -0.73 -15.38
CA SER A 149 -3.17 0.55 -15.56
C SER A 149 -1.82 0.51 -14.81
N PRO A 150 -0.75 1.10 -15.34
CA PRO A 150 0.56 1.11 -14.68
C PRO A 150 0.48 1.58 -13.20
N LYS A 151 -0.45 2.50 -12.91
CA LYS A 151 -0.76 3.00 -11.56
C LYS A 151 -1.29 1.88 -10.64
N GLN A 152 -2.31 1.14 -11.05
CA GLN A 152 -2.87 0.03 -10.28
C GLN A 152 -1.80 -1.05 -10.02
N THR A 153 -0.95 -1.35 -11.01
CA THR A 153 0.14 -2.31 -10.80
C THR A 153 1.18 -1.82 -9.81
N SER A 154 1.41 -0.51 -9.72
CA SER A 154 2.40 0.09 -8.81
C SER A 154 1.95 -0.02 -7.35
N ILE A 155 0.71 0.38 -7.04
CA ILE A 155 0.20 0.31 -5.65
C ILE A 155 0.10 -1.13 -5.14
N LEU A 156 -0.25 -2.08 -6.02
CA LEU A 156 -0.29 -3.51 -5.67
C LEU A 156 1.10 -4.11 -5.42
N LYS A 157 2.15 -3.62 -6.12
CA LYS A 157 3.54 -4.03 -5.86
C LYS A 157 4.03 -3.44 -4.54
N SER A 158 3.81 -2.14 -4.33
CA SER A 158 4.19 -1.46 -3.10
C SER A 158 3.46 -2.02 -1.87
N SER A 159 2.19 -2.45 -2.00
CA SER A 159 1.47 -3.07 -0.89
C SER A 159 2.05 -4.41 -0.46
N LYS A 160 2.37 -5.28 -1.44
CA LYS A 160 3.08 -6.53 -1.17
C LYS A 160 4.46 -6.30 -0.55
N LEU A 161 5.16 -5.26 -1.00
CA LEU A 161 6.45 -4.88 -0.44
C LEU A 161 6.31 -4.48 1.04
N LEU A 162 5.30 -3.67 1.39
CA LEU A 162 5.03 -3.29 2.78
C LEU A 162 4.67 -4.50 3.64
N ASP A 163 3.82 -5.40 3.15
CA ASP A 163 3.43 -6.59 3.91
C ASP A 163 4.63 -7.52 4.16
N ASN A 164 5.57 -7.63 3.21
CA ASN A 164 6.84 -8.34 3.41
C ASN A 164 7.74 -7.64 4.43
N TYR A 165 7.82 -6.31 4.37
CA TYR A 165 8.56 -5.52 5.35
C TYR A 165 7.99 -5.65 6.75
N LEU A 166 6.66 -5.58 6.90
CA LEU A 166 5.96 -5.80 8.17
C LEU A 166 6.29 -7.18 8.74
N ALA A 167 6.30 -8.22 7.90
CA ALA A 167 6.67 -9.57 8.35
C ALA A 167 8.12 -9.64 8.86
N GLU A 168 9.05 -8.90 8.24
CA GLU A 168 10.45 -8.84 8.66
C GLU A 168 10.61 -8.09 9.99
N VAL A 169 10.04 -6.87 10.11
CA VAL A 169 10.18 -6.07 11.34
C VAL A 169 9.37 -6.64 12.51
N ALA A 170 8.36 -7.48 12.24
CA ALA A 170 7.62 -8.18 13.28
C ALA A 170 8.48 -9.18 14.08
N LEU A 171 9.66 -9.55 13.56
CA LEU A 171 10.62 -10.41 14.26
C LEU A 171 11.42 -9.65 15.34
N ASP A 172 11.37 -8.31 15.33
CA ASP A 172 12.09 -7.47 16.29
C ASP A 172 11.29 -7.27 17.58
N SER A 173 11.72 -7.93 18.66
CA SER A 173 11.08 -7.82 19.98
C SER A 173 11.11 -6.41 20.59
N ASN A 174 11.98 -5.52 20.10
CA ASN A 174 12.07 -4.14 20.57
C ASN A 174 11.11 -3.21 19.81
N LEU A 175 10.41 -3.71 18.76
CA LEU A 175 9.47 -2.90 18.00
C LEU A 175 8.20 -2.61 18.83
N MET A 176 7.88 -1.32 18.95
CA MET A 176 6.69 -0.89 19.67
C MET A 176 5.41 -1.22 18.89
N PRO A 177 4.34 -1.73 19.55
CA PRO A 177 3.05 -2.01 18.89
C PRO A 177 2.50 -0.80 18.12
N SER A 178 2.61 0.41 18.67
CA SER A 178 2.14 1.63 18.01
C SER A 178 2.85 1.92 16.68
N LYS A 179 4.16 1.67 16.58
CA LYS A 179 4.92 1.84 15.32
C LYS A 179 4.51 0.80 14.30
N PHE A 180 4.31 -0.45 14.74
CA PHE A 180 3.85 -1.53 13.88
C PHE A 180 2.44 -1.27 13.34
N THR A 181 1.49 -0.88 14.20
CA THR A 181 0.13 -0.51 13.81
C THR A 181 0.11 0.66 12.82
N ALA A 182 0.91 1.70 13.05
CA ALA A 182 0.98 2.85 12.15
C ALA A 182 1.41 2.45 10.73
N LEU A 183 2.37 1.52 10.59
CA LEU A 183 2.77 0.98 9.29
C LEU A 183 1.68 0.10 8.66
N ALA A 184 1.00 -0.74 9.46
CA ALA A 184 -0.07 -1.61 8.99
C ALA A 184 -1.25 -0.82 8.38
N GLU A 185 -1.59 0.31 8.99
CA GLU A 185 -2.69 1.21 8.60
C GLU A 185 -2.32 2.21 7.49
N LEU A 186 -1.05 2.24 7.07
CA LEU A 186 -0.56 3.27 6.15
C LEU A 186 -1.21 3.21 4.76
N LEU A 187 -1.56 2.01 4.29
CA LEU A 187 -2.10 1.81 2.94
C LEU A 187 -3.63 1.97 2.89
N PRO A 188 -4.19 2.56 1.81
CA PRO A 188 -5.63 2.65 1.63
C PRO A 188 -6.26 1.26 1.39
N ASN A 189 -7.56 1.14 1.66
CA ASN A 189 -8.30 -0.14 1.58
C ASN A 189 -8.18 -0.84 0.22
N HIS A 190 -8.07 -0.10 -0.88
CA HIS A 190 -7.97 -0.67 -2.23
C HIS A 190 -6.55 -1.17 -2.61
N ALA A 191 -5.53 -0.86 -1.80
CA ALA A 191 -4.15 -1.25 -2.07
C ALA A 191 -3.90 -2.75 -1.85
N ARG A 192 -4.70 -3.40 -0.99
CA ARG A 192 -4.65 -4.84 -0.71
C ARG A 192 -5.86 -5.52 -1.33
N LEU A 193 -5.61 -6.37 -2.32
CA LEU A 193 -6.63 -7.28 -2.89
C LEU A 193 -6.75 -8.57 -2.05
N VAL A 194 -5.62 -9.02 -1.48
CA VAL A 194 -5.53 -10.17 -0.59
C VAL A 194 -4.75 -9.73 0.65
N SER A 195 -5.29 -10.01 1.84
CA SER A 195 -4.76 -9.54 3.13
C SER A 195 -3.84 -10.55 3.83
N ASP A 196 -3.54 -11.68 3.20
CA ASP A 196 -2.76 -12.78 3.79
C ASP A 196 -1.35 -12.33 4.25
N GLY A 197 -0.70 -11.44 3.49
CA GLY A 197 0.61 -10.91 3.83
C GLY A 197 0.60 -10.11 5.13
N LEU A 198 -0.37 -9.19 5.24
CA LEU A 198 -0.62 -8.42 6.47
C LEU A 198 -1.00 -9.34 7.63
N TYR A 199 -1.89 -10.31 7.42
CA TYR A 199 -2.27 -11.28 8.44
C TYR A 199 -1.05 -12.03 8.98
N ARG A 200 -0.19 -12.55 8.09
CA ARG A 200 1.05 -13.22 8.48
C ARG A 200 1.96 -12.30 9.31
N ALA A 201 2.10 -11.04 8.93
CA ALA A 201 2.92 -10.09 9.68
C ALA A 201 2.36 -9.83 11.09
N VAL A 202 1.06 -9.60 11.22
CA VAL A 202 0.39 -9.43 12.53
C VAL A 202 0.53 -10.70 13.36
N ASP A 203 0.37 -11.86 12.74
CA ASP A 203 0.53 -13.15 13.40
C ASP A 203 1.95 -13.34 13.95
N ILE A 204 2.97 -13.02 13.18
CA ILE A 204 4.37 -13.05 13.66
C ILE A 204 4.56 -12.07 14.82
N PHE A 205 4.04 -10.84 14.70
CA PHE A 205 4.17 -9.80 15.72
C PHE A 205 3.56 -10.25 17.05
N LEU A 206 2.32 -10.74 17.04
CA LEU A 206 1.66 -11.23 18.25
C LEU A 206 2.39 -12.42 18.88
N LYS A 207 3.12 -13.22 18.09
CA LYS A 207 3.93 -14.34 18.58
C LYS A 207 5.21 -13.87 19.28
N VAL A 208 5.85 -12.83 18.74
CA VAL A 208 7.09 -12.24 19.28
C VAL A 208 6.82 -11.33 20.49
N HIS A 209 5.62 -10.75 20.57
CA HIS A 209 5.20 -9.80 21.61
C HIS A 209 4.07 -10.36 22.51
N PRO A 210 4.31 -11.40 23.34
CA PRO A 210 3.27 -12.05 24.15
C PRO A 210 2.69 -11.14 25.25
N ASN A 211 3.37 -10.05 25.60
CA ASN A 211 2.94 -9.10 26.64
C ASN A 211 2.22 -7.87 26.07
N ILE A 212 1.75 -7.93 24.82
CA ILE A 212 0.94 -6.86 24.22
C ILE A 212 -0.36 -6.67 25.00
N LYS A 213 -0.80 -5.42 25.16
CA LYS A 213 -2.06 -5.14 25.88
C LYS A 213 -3.26 -5.49 25.01
N ASP A 214 -4.36 -5.91 25.63
CA ASP A 214 -5.59 -6.32 24.91
C ASP A 214 -6.10 -5.26 23.93
N TYR A 215 -6.04 -3.97 24.30
CA TYR A 215 -6.47 -2.90 23.39
C TYR A 215 -5.54 -2.75 22.18
N GLU A 216 -4.23 -2.95 22.33
CA GLU A 216 -3.26 -2.87 21.23
C GLU A 216 -3.43 -4.07 20.30
N CYS A 217 -3.61 -5.25 20.88
CA CYS A 217 -3.95 -6.46 20.14
C CYS A 217 -5.25 -6.29 19.34
N TYR A 218 -6.30 -5.73 19.95
CA TYR A 218 -7.56 -5.43 19.28
C TYR A 218 -7.37 -4.50 18.08
N TRP A 219 -6.69 -3.37 18.27
CA TRP A 219 -6.44 -2.41 17.19
C TRP A 219 -5.61 -3.02 16.08
N LEU A 220 -4.59 -3.80 16.41
CA LEU A 220 -3.76 -4.46 15.42
C LEU A 220 -4.57 -5.46 14.58
N CYS A 221 -5.37 -6.31 15.22
CA CYS A 221 -6.23 -7.26 14.50
C CYS A 221 -7.31 -6.56 13.65
N LYS A 222 -7.79 -5.38 14.07
CA LYS A 222 -8.74 -4.58 13.30
C LYS A 222 -8.18 -4.08 11.96
N THR A 223 -6.86 -3.96 11.83
CA THR A 223 -6.22 -3.59 10.55
C THR A 223 -6.39 -4.67 9.47
N ILE A 224 -6.73 -5.91 9.86
CA ILE A 224 -6.87 -7.05 8.97
C ILE A 224 -8.27 -7.09 8.38
N ASP A 225 -8.37 -6.87 7.07
CA ASP A 225 -9.62 -7.06 6.34
C ASP A 225 -9.88 -8.56 6.12
N CYS A 226 -10.68 -9.16 7.00
CA CYS A 226 -11.02 -10.58 6.98
C CYS A 226 -11.79 -11.00 5.70
N GLN A 227 -12.43 -10.05 5.01
CA GLN A 227 -13.12 -10.34 3.74
C GLN A 227 -12.16 -10.64 2.60
N LYS A 228 -10.89 -10.20 2.73
CA LYS A 228 -9.84 -10.35 1.73
C LYS A 228 -8.81 -11.41 2.10
N LEU A 229 -9.08 -12.21 3.11
CA LEU A 229 -8.23 -13.35 3.46
C LEU A 229 -8.56 -14.55 2.57
N SER A 230 -7.53 -15.29 2.19
CA SER A 230 -7.70 -16.58 1.52
C SER A 230 -8.35 -17.62 2.44
N GLN A 231 -8.79 -18.74 1.85
CA GLN A 231 -9.33 -19.87 2.60
C GLN A 231 -8.32 -20.39 3.64
N ASP A 232 -7.05 -20.51 3.25
CA ASP A 232 -5.99 -21.03 4.10
C ASP A 232 -5.65 -20.07 5.24
N ALA A 233 -5.50 -18.76 4.94
CA ALA A 233 -5.19 -17.75 5.94
C ALA A 233 -6.30 -17.64 7.00
N CYS A 234 -7.55 -17.69 6.56
CA CYS A 234 -8.70 -17.73 7.44
C CYS A 234 -8.79 -19.00 8.29
N SER A 235 -8.49 -20.17 7.71
CA SER A 235 -8.48 -21.43 8.45
C SER A 235 -7.41 -21.42 9.54
N HIS A 236 -6.25 -20.84 9.25
CA HIS A 236 -5.22 -20.57 10.25
C HIS A 236 -5.70 -19.59 11.32
N ALA A 237 -6.37 -18.50 10.92
CA ALA A 237 -6.92 -17.51 11.84
C ALA A 237 -8.00 -18.09 12.78
N ALA A 238 -8.82 -19.03 12.28
CA ALA A 238 -9.82 -19.74 13.07
C ALA A 238 -9.23 -20.53 14.24
N GLN A 239 -7.99 -20.99 14.09
CA GLN A 239 -7.28 -21.81 15.07
C GLN A 239 -6.32 -20.97 15.93
N ASN A 240 -6.20 -19.68 15.65
CA ASN A 240 -5.23 -18.81 16.30
C ASN A 240 -5.80 -18.17 17.56
N GLU A 241 -5.44 -18.73 18.72
CA GLU A 241 -5.90 -18.26 20.04
C GLU A 241 -5.44 -16.83 20.39
N ARG A 242 -4.47 -16.27 19.65
CA ARG A 242 -3.97 -14.91 19.88
C ARG A 242 -4.84 -13.84 19.24
N LEU A 243 -5.80 -14.20 18.39
CA LEU A 243 -6.70 -13.25 17.73
C LEU A 243 -7.98 -13.07 18.55
N PRO A 244 -8.57 -11.86 18.54
CA PRO A 244 -9.86 -11.63 19.17
C PRO A 244 -10.98 -12.40 18.45
N VAL A 245 -12.00 -12.78 19.22
CA VAL A 245 -13.18 -13.58 18.80
C VAL A 245 -13.87 -13.04 17.54
N GLN A 246 -13.74 -11.76 17.22
CA GLN A 246 -14.32 -11.15 16.02
C GLN A 246 -13.80 -11.75 14.70
N VAL A 247 -12.52 -12.16 14.66
CA VAL A 247 -11.95 -12.83 13.48
C VAL A 247 -12.60 -14.22 13.30
N LEU A 248 -12.85 -14.92 14.41
CA LEU A 248 -13.56 -16.21 14.43
C LEU A 248 -15.03 -16.08 13.99
N TYR A 249 -15.67 -14.95 14.28
CA TYR A 249 -17.04 -14.68 13.87
C TYR A 249 -17.18 -14.56 12.34
N PHE A 250 -16.21 -13.92 11.68
CA PHE A 250 -16.20 -13.85 10.21
C PHE A 250 -16.07 -15.24 9.58
N GLU A 251 -15.22 -16.10 10.17
CA GLU A 251 -15.11 -17.50 9.78
C GLU A 251 -16.41 -18.28 9.97
N GLN A 252 -17.10 -18.08 11.10
CA GLN A 252 -18.38 -18.72 11.35
C GLN A 252 -19.44 -18.32 10.31
N ILE A 253 -19.50 -17.04 9.92
CA ILE A 253 -20.37 -16.57 8.84
C ILE A 253 -19.97 -17.21 7.51
N ARG A 254 -18.68 -17.25 7.19
CA ARG A 254 -18.17 -17.81 5.94
C ARG A 254 -18.49 -19.30 5.80
N LEU A 255 -18.25 -20.07 6.86
CA LEU A 255 -18.61 -21.50 6.93
C LEU A 255 -20.12 -21.71 6.82
N ARG A 256 -20.92 -20.89 7.51
CA ARG A 256 -22.38 -20.92 7.41
C ARG A 256 -22.86 -20.62 5.99
N ASN A 257 -22.23 -19.67 5.30
CA ASN A 257 -22.55 -19.36 3.91
C ASN A 257 -22.17 -20.51 2.97
N ALA A 258 -21.01 -21.14 3.19
CA ALA A 258 -20.58 -22.32 2.42
C ALA A 258 -21.48 -23.55 2.66
N MET A 259 -22.04 -23.69 3.86
CA MET A 259 -22.98 -24.76 4.21
C MET A 259 -24.40 -24.51 3.70
N ASN A 260 -24.83 -23.25 3.61
CA ASN A 260 -26.21 -22.87 3.26
C ASN A 260 -26.43 -22.57 1.76
N GLY A 261 -25.39 -22.55 0.92
CA GLY A 261 -25.54 -22.22 -0.50
C GLY A 261 -24.45 -22.83 -1.38
N GLY A 262 -24.87 -23.58 -2.41
CA GLY A 262 -24.01 -24.10 -3.49
C GLY A 262 -23.26 -22.99 -4.26
N PRO A 263 -22.53 -23.33 -5.34
CA PRO A 263 -21.33 -22.60 -5.83
C PRO A 263 -21.48 -21.14 -6.33
N ASN A 264 -22.58 -20.42 -6.06
CA ASN A 264 -22.90 -19.13 -6.67
C ASN A 264 -23.19 -17.99 -5.67
N GLN A 265 -22.67 -18.02 -4.45
CA GLN A 265 -22.92 -16.95 -3.46
C GLN A 265 -21.64 -16.27 -2.93
N PHE A 266 -20.63 -16.07 -3.79
CA PHE A 266 -19.42 -15.31 -3.46
C PHE A 266 -19.53 -13.78 -3.60
N PHE A 267 -20.69 -13.25 -3.98
CA PHE A 267 -20.89 -11.81 -4.12
C PHE A 267 -22.30 -11.43 -3.69
N PHE A 268 -22.50 -11.04 -2.42
CA PHE A 268 -23.45 -10.01 -2.00
C PHE A 268 -23.44 -9.90 -0.45
N CYS A 269 -22.55 -9.07 0.09
CA CYS A 269 -22.74 -8.47 1.42
C CYS A 269 -22.16 -7.05 1.44
N ALA A 270 -22.73 -6.20 0.60
CA ALA A 270 -23.00 -4.81 0.91
C ALA A 270 -24.54 -4.75 0.87
N ILE A 271 -25.33 -4.24 1.81
CA ILE A 271 -25.33 -2.92 2.43
C ILE A 271 -26.27 -3.05 3.65
N ASN A 272 -25.95 -2.35 4.73
CA ASN A 272 -26.86 -2.05 5.83
C ASN A 272 -28.05 -1.20 5.31
N GLY A 273 -29.28 -1.70 5.34
CA GLY A 273 -30.46 -0.90 4.96
C GLY A 273 -31.76 -1.69 5.04
N GLN A 274 -32.65 -1.28 5.94
CA GLN A 274 -33.98 -1.82 6.18
C GLN A 274 -34.91 -1.76 4.95
N PHE A 275 -35.75 -2.79 4.76
CA PHE A 275 -37.23 -2.81 4.62
C PHE A 275 -37.70 -4.07 3.83
N PRO A 276 -38.96 -4.53 3.98
CA PRO A 276 -39.31 -5.94 4.06
C PRO A 276 -40.26 -6.42 2.94
N GLN A 277 -40.52 -7.74 2.96
CA GLN A 277 -41.56 -8.48 2.20
C GLN A 277 -41.21 -8.69 0.70
N ARG A 278 -41.55 -9.80 0.03
CA ARG A 278 -42.77 -10.62 0.12
C ARG A 278 -42.54 -11.93 -0.64
N SER A 279 -43.16 -13.02 -0.18
CA SER A 279 -43.22 -14.30 -0.91
C SER A 279 -43.95 -14.17 -2.26
N GLY A 280 -43.47 -14.91 -3.27
CA GLY A 280 -44.15 -15.13 -4.55
C GLY A 280 -43.63 -16.38 -5.25
N SER A 281 -44.52 -17.36 -5.44
CA SER A 281 -44.26 -18.68 -6.04
C SER A 281 -44.02 -18.63 -7.55
N GLY A 282 -43.17 -19.55 -8.03
CA GLY A 282 -43.37 -20.32 -9.26
C GLY A 282 -42.93 -19.71 -10.59
N ALA A 283 -41.78 -20.13 -11.10
CA ALA A 283 -41.58 -20.59 -12.49
C ALA A 283 -40.16 -21.15 -12.65
N GLY A 284 -40.00 -22.11 -13.57
CA GLY A 284 -38.83 -22.98 -13.75
C GLY A 284 -37.48 -22.27 -13.77
N SER A 285 -36.54 -22.83 -13.01
CA SER A 285 -35.16 -22.43 -12.98
C SER A 285 -34.45 -23.01 -14.21
N ASP A 286 -34.46 -22.26 -15.31
CA ASP A 286 -33.44 -22.43 -16.34
C ASP A 286 -32.15 -21.81 -15.81
N ALA A 287 -31.13 -22.64 -15.64
CA ALA A 287 -29.82 -22.24 -15.16
C ALA A 287 -29.16 -21.26 -16.15
N ILE A 288 -29.36 -19.97 -15.94
CA ILE A 288 -28.68 -18.89 -16.64
C ILE A 288 -27.20 -18.94 -16.23
N SER A 289 -26.33 -19.27 -17.18
CA SER A 289 -24.88 -19.28 -16.99
C SER A 289 -24.41 -17.88 -16.53
N PRO A 290 -23.36 -17.76 -15.68
CA PRO A 290 -22.79 -16.46 -15.29
C PRO A 290 -22.48 -15.52 -16.47
N ARG A 291 -22.22 -16.07 -17.66
CA ARG A 291 -22.01 -15.34 -18.91
C ARG A 291 -23.29 -14.70 -19.46
N ASP A 292 -24.42 -15.37 -19.31
CA ASP A 292 -25.73 -14.92 -19.80
C ASP A 292 -26.33 -13.85 -18.87
N ASN A 293 -26.04 -13.94 -17.57
CA ASN A 293 -26.44 -12.91 -16.61
C ASN A 293 -25.69 -11.58 -16.88
N TYR A 294 -24.38 -11.65 -17.13
CA TYR A 294 -23.60 -10.47 -17.51
C TYR A 294 -24.00 -9.91 -18.88
N ALA A 295 -24.37 -10.76 -19.84
CA ALA A 295 -24.94 -10.32 -21.11
C ALA A 295 -26.31 -9.63 -20.94
N SER A 296 -27.14 -10.08 -19.98
CA SER A 296 -28.40 -9.43 -19.64
C SER A 296 -28.19 -8.06 -19.02
N VAL A 297 -27.35 -7.97 -17.99
CA VAL A 297 -27.04 -6.69 -17.33
C VAL A 297 -26.44 -5.67 -18.30
N ARG A 298 -25.66 -6.11 -19.30
CA ARG A 298 -25.18 -5.22 -20.37
C ARG A 298 -26.27 -4.76 -21.33
N ARG A 299 -27.26 -5.60 -21.64
CA ARG A 299 -28.42 -5.20 -22.44
C ARG A 299 -29.25 -4.17 -21.68
N ASP A 300 -29.54 -4.44 -20.42
CA ASP A 300 -30.32 -3.54 -19.57
C ASP A 300 -29.61 -2.19 -19.37
N ASN A 301 -28.28 -2.19 -19.20
CA ASN A 301 -27.50 -0.95 -19.16
C ASN A 301 -27.55 -0.15 -20.47
N ARG A 302 -27.55 -0.82 -21.63
CA ARG A 302 -27.69 -0.14 -22.93
C ARG A 302 -29.08 0.45 -23.09
N GLU A 303 -30.11 -0.28 -22.67
CA GLU A 303 -31.49 0.17 -22.71
C GLU A 303 -31.73 1.36 -21.78
N LEU A 304 -31.24 1.31 -20.54
CA LEU A 304 -31.28 2.43 -19.60
C LEU A 304 -30.54 3.65 -20.14
N LYS A 305 -29.40 3.48 -20.81
CA LYS A 305 -28.69 4.60 -21.46
C LYS A 305 -29.51 5.24 -22.58
N LEU A 306 -30.22 4.44 -23.38
CA LEU A 306 -31.12 4.95 -24.40
C LEU A 306 -32.34 5.64 -23.79
N GLU A 307 -32.85 5.14 -22.67
CA GLU A 307 -33.94 5.79 -21.93
C GLU A 307 -33.50 7.13 -21.36
N VAL A 308 -32.31 7.21 -20.74
CA VAL A 308 -31.74 8.46 -20.24
C VAL A 308 -31.54 9.47 -21.36
N ALA A 309 -31.07 9.04 -22.54
CA ALA A 309 -30.94 9.92 -23.70
C ALA A 309 -32.32 10.45 -24.16
N ARG A 310 -33.35 9.58 -24.20
CA ARG A 310 -34.72 9.99 -24.53
C ARG A 310 -35.33 10.93 -23.49
N MET A 311 -35.08 10.69 -22.20
CA MET A 311 -35.52 11.58 -21.13
C MET A 311 -34.83 12.95 -21.21
N ARG A 312 -33.54 12.99 -21.53
CA ARG A 312 -32.80 14.25 -21.75
C ARG A 312 -33.36 15.05 -22.92
N MET A 313 -33.68 14.40 -24.04
CA MET A 313 -34.34 15.07 -25.17
C MET A 313 -35.70 15.65 -24.79
N ARG A 314 -36.53 14.87 -24.10
CA ARG A 314 -37.84 15.36 -23.61
C ARG A 314 -37.69 16.53 -22.64
N LEU A 315 -36.70 16.49 -21.76
CA LEU A 315 -36.40 17.62 -20.87
C LEU A 315 -36.04 18.88 -21.66
N THR A 316 -35.17 18.77 -22.67
CA THR A 316 -34.82 19.92 -23.51
C THR A 316 -35.98 20.46 -24.32
N ASP A 317 -36.90 19.60 -24.78
CA ASP A 317 -38.11 20.05 -25.48
C ASP A 317 -39.07 20.77 -24.52
N LEU A 318 -39.29 20.22 -23.32
CA LEU A 318 -40.10 20.87 -22.28
C LEU A 318 -39.48 22.20 -21.81
N GLU A 319 -38.16 22.31 -21.75
CA GLU A 319 -37.46 23.56 -21.42
C GLU A 319 -37.68 24.62 -22.51
N LYS A 320 -37.68 24.22 -23.80
CA LYS A 320 -38.00 25.12 -24.92
C LYS A 320 -39.45 25.57 -24.87
N ASP A 321 -40.39 24.65 -24.67
CA ASP A 321 -41.82 24.97 -24.55
C ASP A 321 -42.07 25.91 -23.37
N ARG A 322 -41.36 25.71 -22.24
CA ARG A 322 -41.42 26.62 -21.09
C ARG A 322 -40.92 28.02 -21.42
N VAL A 323 -39.87 28.15 -22.22
CA VAL A 323 -39.34 29.45 -22.66
C VAL A 323 -40.31 30.13 -23.63
N SER A 324 -40.88 29.40 -24.59
CA SER A 324 -41.88 29.93 -25.53
C SER A 324 -43.16 30.40 -24.82
N MET A 325 -43.71 29.61 -23.88
CA MET A 325 -44.87 30.03 -23.08
C MET A 325 -44.58 31.26 -22.22
N LYS A 326 -43.32 31.45 -21.79
CA LYS A 326 -42.91 32.66 -21.05
C LYS A 326 -42.85 33.89 -21.95
N GLN A 327 -42.50 33.72 -23.22
CA GLN A 327 -42.44 34.80 -24.21
C GLN A 327 -43.82 35.20 -24.75
N GLU A 328 -44.82 34.32 -24.68
CA GLU A 328 -46.22 34.63 -25.04
C GLU A 328 -47.02 35.31 -23.91
N LEU A 329 -46.48 35.33 -22.69
CA LEU A 329 -47.09 35.96 -21.52
C LEU A 329 -46.54 37.37 -21.21
N ASP A 330 -45.53 37.82 -21.95
CA ASP A 330 -45.01 39.20 -21.98
C ASP A 330 -45.52 39.94 -23.22
#